data_AF-F8NPE2-F1
#
_entry.id   AF-F8NPE2-F1
#
_cell.length_a   1.000
_cell.length_b   1.000
_cell.length_c   1.000
_cell.angle_alpha   90.00
_cell.angle_beta   90.00
_cell.angle_gamma   90.00
#
_symmetry.space_group_name_H-M   'P 1'
#
loop_
_entity.id
_entity.type
_entity.pdbx_description
1 polymer ?
#
loop_
_entity_poly.entity_id
_entity_poly.type
_entity_poly.pdbx_seq_one_letter_code
_entity_poly.pdbx_strand_id
1 'polypeptide(L)'
;MLLVEQIIGTIAEELAKQIEQRNYSERNLWVPAARQLRFPYWDWAAEDVARNGLPRVLKEDKLKVFMGGRNEIEVANPLSYYPYVGEIPPDFQDVESVNGVSYFSQWRRSFRYAESSPDAKRSNIQALERVLKRNVPDMRRKIALLFTFPNGEDSAKAWDEFSNTAMESKRENDQTLRGSLEGVHNNVHSYLGGNGHMSDPDYAAFDPIFFLHHSNVDRLFSLWEWCYPKYWMQDGYTYDGTAYPWTQDRGTYHQVYNEQVLPRGNLAPFRTEKGEYWTSEQTRFLDPKIPGFHPKYYSYPEFEGIKVDLPANDAMRNAGRNKIAKHYGFNPRDSAHRGRGTHPSFPIPRNIPVGIPDNYEMIPQYRSFVVQVRLLEHAYNRSYSFNLTYKTPSGSEEYVGSVSVFARADHSPCAECASRRASRSVVRGVIPIPDTLVEKIISLILAAGSFEAILGNIKKGLTGELVDSTGQKLATAEGGDDAEDVPAGRSTSAKVTPLTISLLSSAIAEDADDSVYMLDSSNHGDIFSTGGWPRTRTLAWNERICIYNVKINKAVL
;
A
#
# COMPACT_ATOMS: atom_id res chain seq x y z
N MET A 1 -8.93 -2.08 14.12
CA MET A 1 -8.07 -2.98 14.93
C MET A 1 -8.47 -3.05 16.39
N LEU A 2 -8.64 -1.92 17.08
CA LEU A 2 -9.05 -1.86 18.49
C LEU A 2 -10.23 -2.77 18.88
N LEU A 3 -11.30 -2.79 18.09
CA LEU A 3 -12.46 -3.67 18.34
C LEU A 3 -12.06 -5.16 18.42
N VAL A 4 -11.23 -5.61 17.48
CA VAL A 4 -10.78 -7.01 17.40
C VAL A 4 -9.88 -7.34 18.59
N GLU A 5 -8.95 -6.44 18.92
CA GLU A 5 -8.10 -6.60 20.10
C GLU A 5 -8.92 -6.68 21.39
N GLN A 6 -9.91 -5.79 21.56
CA GLN A 6 -10.77 -5.76 22.73
C GLN A 6 -11.56 -7.07 22.90
N ILE A 7 -12.14 -7.60 21.82
CA ILE A 7 -12.90 -8.86 21.84
C ILE A 7 -11.96 -10.02 22.19
N ILE A 8 -10.80 -10.12 21.54
CA ILE A 8 -9.83 -11.18 21.81
C ILE A 8 -9.32 -11.12 23.25
N GLY A 9 -8.98 -9.93 23.75
CA GLY A 9 -8.54 -9.73 25.13
C GLY A 9 -9.59 -10.12 26.16
N THR A 10 -10.87 -9.78 25.90
CA THR A 10 -11.99 -10.13 26.79
C THR A 10 -12.16 -11.65 26.88
N ILE A 11 -12.17 -12.33 25.73
CA ILE A 11 -12.29 -13.80 25.67
C ILE A 11 -11.06 -14.46 26.30
N ALA A 12 -9.86 -13.94 26.04
CA ALA A 12 -8.62 -14.46 26.61
C ALA A 12 -8.60 -14.37 28.14
N GLU A 13 -9.05 -13.25 28.72
CA GLU A 13 -9.11 -13.11 30.19
C GLU A 13 -10.15 -14.07 30.79
N GLU A 14 -11.29 -14.30 30.13
CA GLU A 14 -12.29 -15.27 30.58
C GLU A 14 -11.72 -16.70 30.56
N LEU A 15 -11.09 -17.11 29.45
CA LEU A 15 -10.46 -18.42 29.32
C LEU A 15 -9.33 -18.61 30.34
N ALA A 16 -8.52 -17.58 30.56
CA ALA A 16 -7.45 -17.61 31.57
C ALA A 16 -8.01 -17.89 32.98
N LYS A 17 -9.10 -17.23 33.38
CA LYS A 17 -9.78 -17.49 34.67
C LYS A 17 -10.24 -18.95 34.76
N GLN A 18 -10.80 -19.51 33.70
CA GLN A 18 -11.23 -20.92 33.68
C GLN A 18 -10.06 -21.89 33.79
N ILE A 19 -8.93 -21.62 33.12
CA ILE A 19 -7.71 -22.45 33.19
C ILE A 19 -7.17 -22.47 34.62
N GLU A 20 -7.02 -21.31 35.27
CA GLU A 20 -6.51 -21.20 36.64
C GLU A 20 -7.43 -21.84 37.69
N GLN A 21 -8.74 -21.82 37.47
CA GLN A 21 -9.72 -22.50 38.32
C GLN A 21 -9.59 -24.02 38.25
N ARG A 22 -9.26 -24.57 37.07
CA ARG A 22 -9.12 -26.02 36.83
C ARG A 22 -7.73 -26.54 37.18
N ASN A 23 -6.69 -25.71 37.06
CA ASN A 23 -5.30 -26.10 37.27
C ASN A 23 -4.64 -25.27 38.37
N TYR A 24 -4.76 -25.74 39.62
CA TYR A 24 -4.28 -24.98 40.78
C TYR A 24 -2.78 -24.68 40.80
N SER A 25 -1.96 -25.52 40.16
CA SER A 25 -0.52 -25.28 39.99
C SER A 25 -0.19 -24.11 39.05
N GLU A 26 -1.16 -23.62 38.28
CA GLU A 26 -1.01 -22.54 37.30
C GLU A 26 -1.76 -21.25 37.71
N ARG A 27 -2.27 -21.17 38.95
CA ARG A 27 -2.90 -19.94 39.46
C ARG A 27 -1.95 -18.74 39.34
N ASN A 28 -2.51 -17.59 38.98
CA ASN A 28 -1.81 -16.33 38.74
C ASN A 28 -0.79 -16.35 37.58
N LEU A 29 -0.85 -17.32 36.66
CA LEU A 29 -0.01 -17.33 35.45
C LEU A 29 -0.76 -16.78 34.23
N TRP A 30 -1.99 -17.24 34.01
CA TRP A 30 -2.72 -17.01 32.77
C TRP A 30 -3.48 -15.68 32.75
N VAL A 31 -4.07 -15.26 33.88
CA VAL A 31 -4.81 -13.99 33.95
C VAL A 31 -3.86 -12.80 33.74
N PRO A 32 -2.66 -12.73 34.36
CA PRO A 32 -1.69 -11.69 34.03
C PRO A 32 -1.23 -11.74 32.58
N ALA A 33 -1.02 -12.92 32.00
CA ALA A 33 -0.64 -13.07 30.60
C ALA A 33 -1.73 -12.56 29.64
N ALA A 34 -3.00 -12.89 29.91
CA ALA A 34 -4.14 -12.42 29.12
C ALA A 34 -4.27 -10.88 29.16
N ARG A 35 -3.97 -10.24 30.29
CA ARG A 35 -3.98 -8.77 30.41
C ARG A 35 -2.83 -8.09 29.66
N GLN A 36 -1.71 -8.78 29.47
CA GLN A 36 -0.59 -8.32 28.66
C GLN A 36 -0.77 -8.58 27.15
N LEU A 37 -1.72 -9.44 26.77
CA LEU A 37 -1.98 -9.78 25.38
C LEU A 37 -2.41 -8.53 24.58
N ARG A 38 -1.77 -8.32 23.44
CA ARG A 38 -2.14 -7.34 22.43
C ARG A 38 -2.21 -8.03 21.07
N PHE A 39 -2.98 -7.49 20.14
CA PHE A 39 -3.09 -8.11 18.83
C PHE A 39 -1.76 -7.95 18.06
N PRO A 40 -1.15 -9.05 17.57
CA PRO A 40 0.15 -8.94 16.92
C PRO A 40 0.05 -8.21 15.57
N TYR A 41 1.11 -7.50 15.20
CA TYR A 41 1.31 -7.05 13.83
C TYR A 41 2.20 -8.03 13.07
N TRP A 42 2.03 -8.09 11.75
CA TRP A 42 2.97 -8.79 10.88
C TRP A 42 3.73 -7.77 10.01
N ASP A 43 5.01 -7.59 10.29
CA ASP A 43 5.89 -6.76 9.47
C ASP A 43 6.22 -7.46 8.14
N TRP A 44 5.32 -7.32 7.19
CA TRP A 44 5.46 -7.86 5.83
C TRP A 44 6.62 -7.24 5.05
N ALA A 45 7.21 -6.13 5.52
CA ALA A 45 8.34 -5.46 4.89
C ALA A 45 9.69 -5.83 5.53
N ALA A 46 9.70 -6.68 6.56
CA ALA A 46 10.93 -7.15 7.17
C ALA A 46 11.78 -7.95 6.16
N GLU A 47 13.11 -7.83 6.27
CA GLU A 47 14.03 -8.46 5.31
C GLU A 47 13.95 -9.99 5.29
N ASP A 48 13.59 -10.59 6.43
CA ASP A 48 13.39 -12.03 6.53
C ASP A 48 12.20 -12.48 5.67
N VAL A 49 11.19 -11.64 5.44
CA VAL A 49 10.06 -11.97 4.54
C VAL A 49 10.54 -12.13 3.10
N ALA A 50 11.50 -11.33 2.64
CA ALA A 50 12.08 -11.48 1.30
C ALA A 50 12.77 -12.85 1.11
N ARG A 51 13.31 -13.42 2.20
CA ARG A 51 14.02 -14.71 2.20
C ARG A 51 13.09 -15.89 2.48
N ASN A 52 12.31 -15.78 3.55
CA ASN A 52 11.57 -16.88 4.18
C ASN A 52 10.06 -16.85 3.88
N GLY A 53 9.52 -15.71 3.43
CA GLY A 53 8.11 -15.58 3.07
C GLY A 53 7.22 -15.45 4.30
N LEU A 54 6.10 -16.18 4.32
CA LEU A 54 5.17 -16.12 5.44
C LEU A 54 5.77 -16.82 6.69
N PRO A 55 5.60 -16.24 7.89
CA PRO A 55 5.80 -16.95 9.14
C PRO A 55 5.01 -18.25 9.17
N ARG A 56 5.56 -19.31 9.80
CA ARG A 56 4.92 -20.65 9.86
C ARG A 56 3.48 -20.59 10.39
N VAL A 57 3.25 -19.78 11.42
CA VAL A 57 1.92 -19.57 12.03
C VAL A 57 0.90 -18.93 11.08
N LEU A 58 1.33 -18.35 9.95
CA LEU A 58 0.42 -17.77 8.96
C LEU A 58 0.20 -18.69 7.75
N LYS A 59 0.80 -19.88 7.70
CA LYS A 59 0.69 -20.79 6.55
C LYS A 59 0.41 -22.25 6.88
N GLU A 60 0.61 -22.69 8.13
CA GLU A 60 0.30 -24.05 8.56
C GLU A 60 -1.17 -24.14 9.00
N ASP A 61 -1.95 -25.07 8.46
CA ASP A 61 -3.38 -25.23 8.82
C ASP A 61 -3.59 -25.77 10.25
N LYS A 62 -2.52 -26.20 10.91
CA LYS A 62 -2.52 -26.65 12.30
C LYS A 62 -1.37 -26.02 13.06
N LEU A 63 -1.54 -25.84 14.37
CA LEU A 63 -0.48 -25.39 15.26
C LEU A 63 -0.55 -26.13 16.59
N LYS A 64 0.56 -26.14 17.31
CA LYS A 64 0.63 -26.72 18.65
C LYS A 64 0.45 -25.64 19.71
N VAL A 65 -0.43 -25.89 20.68
CA VAL A 65 -0.65 -25.01 21.84
C VAL A 65 -0.46 -25.77 23.14
N PHE A 66 -0.12 -25.05 24.20
CA PHE A 66 -0.20 -25.57 25.56
C PHE A 66 -1.62 -25.44 26.08
N MET A 67 -2.21 -26.55 26.52
CA MET A 67 -3.39 -26.56 27.37
C MET A 67 -2.96 -26.71 28.83
N GLY A 68 -3.75 -26.20 29.77
CA GLY A 68 -3.38 -26.17 31.19
C GLY A 68 -2.94 -27.55 31.72
N GLY A 69 -1.93 -27.53 32.59
CA GLY A 69 -1.09 -28.70 32.92
C GLY A 69 0.13 -28.85 32.01
N ARG A 70 0.41 -27.86 31.13
CA ARG A 70 1.51 -27.83 30.14
C ARG A 70 1.50 -28.98 29.13
N ASN A 71 0.35 -29.57 28.86
CA ASN A 71 0.21 -30.58 27.82
C ASN A 71 0.16 -29.89 26.46
N GLU A 72 1.05 -30.27 25.54
CA GLU A 72 1.03 -29.79 24.17
C GLU A 72 -0.04 -30.54 23.37
N ILE A 73 -0.95 -29.81 22.74
CA ILE A 73 -1.97 -30.36 21.86
C ILE A 73 -1.89 -29.72 20.47
N GLU A 74 -2.26 -30.47 19.44
CA GLU A 74 -2.39 -29.95 18.07
C GLU A 74 -3.83 -29.48 17.83
N VAL A 75 -3.98 -28.23 17.36
CA VAL A 75 -5.26 -27.61 17.05
C VAL A 75 -5.27 -27.05 15.63
N ALA A 76 -6.47 -26.85 15.06
CA ALA A 76 -6.62 -26.09 13.83
C ALA A 76 -6.10 -24.65 14.03
N ASN A 77 -5.39 -24.11 13.04
CA ASN A 77 -4.81 -22.78 13.13
C ASN A 77 -5.83 -21.71 12.70
N PRO A 78 -6.36 -20.89 13.63
CA PRO A 78 -7.32 -19.84 13.30
C PRO A 78 -6.70 -18.66 12.54
N LEU A 79 -5.37 -18.61 12.37
CA LEU A 79 -4.67 -17.57 11.59
C LEU A 79 -4.37 -18.01 10.13
N SER A 80 -4.52 -19.30 9.82
CA SER A 80 -4.30 -19.82 8.46
C SER A 80 -5.51 -19.52 7.55
N TYR A 81 -6.72 -19.70 8.08
CA TYR A 81 -7.97 -19.46 7.38
C TYR A 81 -9.14 -19.31 8.36
N TYR A 82 -10.21 -18.68 7.91
CA TYR A 82 -11.48 -18.66 8.62
C TYR A 82 -12.44 -19.71 8.04
N PRO A 83 -12.86 -20.72 8.81
CA PRO A 83 -13.95 -21.60 8.39
C PRO A 83 -15.30 -20.91 8.61
N TYR A 84 -16.17 -20.88 7.61
CA TYR A 84 -17.55 -20.41 7.80
C TYR A 84 -18.29 -21.39 8.70
N VAL A 85 -18.64 -20.94 9.91
CA VAL A 85 -19.38 -21.74 10.88
C VAL A 85 -20.87 -21.70 10.49
N GLY A 86 -21.37 -22.80 9.95
CA GLY A 86 -22.74 -22.90 9.45
C GLY A 86 -22.81 -22.81 7.92
N GLU A 87 -23.49 -21.78 7.43
CA GLU A 87 -23.69 -21.52 5.99
C GLU A 87 -22.82 -20.36 5.50
N ILE A 88 -22.50 -20.38 4.21
CA ILE A 88 -21.83 -19.27 3.53
C ILE A 88 -22.83 -18.10 3.48
N PRO A 89 -22.41 -16.85 3.71
CA PRO A 89 -23.33 -15.72 3.64
C PRO A 89 -24.09 -15.70 2.31
N PRO A 90 -25.42 -15.53 2.32
CA PRO A 90 -26.28 -15.74 1.15
C PRO A 90 -26.07 -14.70 0.04
N ASP A 91 -25.40 -13.59 0.35
CA ASP A 91 -25.07 -12.50 -0.56
C ASP A 91 -23.69 -12.64 -1.21
N PHE A 92 -22.93 -13.68 -0.87
CA PHE A 92 -21.66 -13.97 -1.53
C PHE A 92 -21.87 -14.37 -2.99
N GLN A 93 -21.01 -13.85 -3.86
CA GLN A 93 -21.09 -14.06 -5.31
C GLN A 93 -19.77 -14.57 -5.86
N ASP A 94 -19.86 -15.51 -6.79
CA ASP A 94 -18.69 -15.98 -7.52
C ASP A 94 -18.17 -14.87 -8.44
N VAL A 95 -16.85 -14.68 -8.47
CA VAL A 95 -16.21 -13.64 -9.29
C VAL A 95 -15.44 -14.31 -10.41
N GLU A 96 -15.95 -14.17 -11.64
CA GLU A 96 -15.29 -14.68 -12.84
C GLU A 96 -14.06 -13.83 -13.19
N SER A 97 -12.97 -14.47 -13.58
CA SER A 97 -11.75 -13.89 -14.15
C SER A 97 -11.40 -14.55 -15.47
N VAL A 98 -10.40 -13.99 -16.15
CA VAL A 98 -9.99 -14.46 -17.48
C VAL A 98 -9.57 -15.93 -17.48
N ASN A 99 -9.02 -16.43 -16.37
CA ASN A 99 -8.48 -17.79 -16.25
C ASN A 99 -9.13 -18.62 -15.13
N GLY A 100 -10.27 -18.19 -14.59
CA GLY A 100 -10.91 -18.93 -13.53
C GLY A 100 -12.02 -18.18 -12.83
N VAL A 101 -12.45 -18.74 -11.71
CA VAL A 101 -13.52 -18.20 -10.88
C VAL A 101 -13.07 -18.26 -9.43
N SER A 102 -13.27 -17.14 -8.71
CA SER A 102 -13.26 -17.13 -7.26
C SER A 102 -14.64 -17.57 -6.79
N TYR A 103 -14.75 -18.80 -6.29
CA TYR A 103 -16.04 -19.40 -5.91
C TYR A 103 -16.47 -18.99 -4.49
N PHE A 104 -16.56 -17.68 -4.20
CA PHE A 104 -16.89 -17.18 -2.86
C PHE A 104 -18.23 -17.71 -2.35
N SER A 105 -19.23 -17.88 -3.23
CA SER A 105 -20.54 -18.41 -2.84
C SER A 105 -20.55 -19.90 -2.47
N GLN A 106 -19.44 -20.62 -2.73
CA GLN A 106 -19.33 -22.07 -2.55
C GLN A 106 -18.21 -22.48 -1.60
N TRP A 107 -17.21 -21.62 -1.41
CA TRP A 107 -16.08 -21.86 -0.53
C TRP A 107 -16.47 -21.77 0.95
N ARG A 108 -16.34 -22.89 1.67
CA ARG A 108 -16.64 -22.99 3.12
C ARG A 108 -15.54 -22.46 4.04
N ARG A 109 -14.49 -21.85 3.48
CA ARG A 109 -13.41 -21.19 4.22
C ARG A 109 -12.77 -20.08 3.42
N SER A 110 -12.04 -19.21 4.10
CA SER A 110 -11.15 -18.26 3.43
C SER A 110 -10.00 -18.97 2.71
N PHE A 111 -9.62 -18.42 1.56
CA PHE A 111 -8.55 -18.94 0.69
C PHE A 111 -7.62 -17.83 0.22
N ARG A 112 -6.37 -18.23 -0.02
CA ARG A 112 -5.31 -17.44 -0.64
C ARG A 112 -4.79 -18.20 -1.86
N TYR A 113 -4.85 -17.60 -3.04
CA TYR A 113 -4.44 -18.25 -4.30
C TYR A 113 -5.10 -19.61 -4.50
N ALA A 114 -6.40 -19.74 -4.23
CA ALA A 114 -7.12 -20.98 -4.47
C ALA A 114 -7.12 -21.36 -5.94
N GLU A 115 -7.20 -22.66 -6.21
CA GLU A 115 -7.53 -23.16 -7.53
C GLU A 115 -8.92 -22.66 -7.95
N SER A 116 -9.12 -22.47 -9.25
CA SER A 116 -10.42 -22.14 -9.82
C SER A 116 -11.34 -23.37 -9.79
N SER A 117 -11.79 -23.75 -8.61
CA SER A 117 -12.68 -24.88 -8.37
C SER A 117 -13.64 -24.57 -7.20
N PRO A 118 -14.93 -24.92 -7.31
CA PRO A 118 -15.85 -24.82 -6.18
C PRO A 118 -15.44 -25.73 -5.02
N ASP A 119 -14.69 -26.79 -5.32
CA ASP A 119 -14.21 -27.80 -4.39
C ASP A 119 -12.79 -27.54 -3.87
N ALA A 120 -12.24 -26.33 -4.03
CA ALA A 120 -10.90 -25.98 -3.58
C ALA A 120 -10.65 -26.46 -2.13
N LYS A 121 -9.54 -27.19 -1.91
CA LYS A 121 -9.24 -27.82 -0.61
C LYS A 121 -8.22 -27.05 0.22
N ARG A 122 -7.34 -26.27 -0.43
CA ARG A 122 -6.23 -25.56 0.23
C ARG A 122 -5.84 -24.29 -0.52
N SER A 123 -5.26 -23.35 0.22
CA SER A 123 -4.57 -22.18 -0.35
C SER A 123 -3.27 -22.60 -1.06
N ASN A 124 -2.90 -21.91 -2.14
CA ASN A 124 -1.61 -22.12 -2.81
C ASN A 124 -0.53 -21.20 -2.21
N ILE A 125 -0.02 -21.60 -1.05
CA ILE A 125 1.00 -20.83 -0.31
C ILE A 125 2.29 -20.66 -1.11
N GLN A 126 2.67 -21.63 -1.96
CA GLN A 126 3.88 -21.51 -2.78
C GLN A 126 3.75 -20.40 -3.83
N ALA A 127 2.58 -20.24 -4.45
CA ALA A 127 2.31 -19.13 -5.36
C ALA A 127 2.35 -17.79 -4.63
N LEU A 128 1.68 -17.71 -3.48
CA LEU A 128 1.69 -16.52 -2.62
C LEU A 128 3.12 -16.11 -2.26
N GLU A 129 3.92 -17.04 -1.71
CA GLU A 129 5.28 -16.71 -1.25
C GLU A 129 6.19 -16.26 -2.40
N ARG A 130 6.02 -16.78 -3.62
CA ARG A 130 6.77 -16.29 -4.79
C ARG A 130 6.45 -14.82 -5.08
N VAL A 131 5.16 -14.45 -5.08
CA VAL A 131 4.72 -13.07 -5.33
C VAL A 131 5.17 -12.15 -4.19
N LEU A 132 4.94 -12.56 -2.94
CA LEU A 132 5.31 -11.80 -1.75
C LEU A 132 6.83 -11.51 -1.74
N LYS A 133 7.67 -12.55 -1.82
CA LYS A 133 9.13 -12.42 -1.76
C LYS A 133 9.68 -11.49 -2.84
N ARG A 134 9.19 -11.64 -4.08
CA ARG A 134 9.59 -10.79 -5.21
C ARG A 134 9.29 -9.31 -4.98
N ASN A 135 8.22 -9.01 -4.24
CA ASN A 135 7.73 -7.64 -4.03
C ASN A 135 8.25 -6.94 -2.76
N VAL A 136 8.85 -7.67 -1.81
CA VAL A 136 9.39 -7.06 -0.58
C VAL A 136 10.36 -5.90 -0.86
N PRO A 137 11.30 -5.98 -1.82
CA PRO A 137 12.22 -4.87 -2.10
C PRO A 137 11.51 -3.56 -2.51
N ASP A 138 10.53 -3.64 -3.41
CA ASP A 138 9.73 -2.48 -3.84
C ASP A 138 8.91 -1.91 -2.68
N MET A 139 8.27 -2.80 -1.93
CA MET A 139 7.46 -2.46 -0.77
C MET A 139 8.26 -1.73 0.32
N ARG A 140 9.49 -2.18 0.60
CA ARG A 140 10.43 -1.49 1.49
C ARG A 140 10.75 -0.08 0.99
N ARG A 141 11.12 0.08 -0.29
CA ARG A 141 11.41 1.41 -0.87
C ARG A 141 10.20 2.36 -0.80
N LYS A 142 8.99 1.85 -1.06
CA LYS A 142 7.74 2.64 -0.92
C LYS A 142 7.54 3.13 0.52
N ILE A 143 7.71 2.25 1.52
CA ILE A 143 7.63 2.65 2.92
C ILE A 143 8.68 3.72 3.23
N ALA A 144 9.92 3.56 2.75
CA ALA A 144 10.97 4.54 2.99
C ALA A 144 10.56 5.94 2.50
N LEU A 145 9.92 6.05 1.33
CA LEU A 145 9.43 7.34 0.82
C LEU A 145 8.37 7.99 1.70
N LEU A 146 7.53 7.21 2.41
CA LEU A 146 6.54 7.75 3.35
C LEU A 146 7.18 8.53 4.51
N PHE A 147 8.49 8.36 4.74
CA PHE A 147 9.26 9.04 5.78
C PHE A 147 10.20 10.12 5.21
N THR A 148 9.89 10.65 4.02
CA THR A 148 10.67 11.71 3.33
C THR A 148 9.88 13.02 3.11
N PHE A 149 8.75 13.22 3.81
CA PHE A 149 8.04 14.50 3.76
C PHE A 149 8.92 15.62 4.36
N PRO A 150 9.10 16.76 3.67
CA PRO A 150 9.92 17.88 4.14
C PRO A 150 9.28 18.52 5.37
N ASN A 151 10.07 19.27 6.13
CA ASN A 151 9.54 20.12 7.20
C ASN A 151 8.86 21.37 6.62
N GLY A 152 7.74 21.78 7.23
CA GLY A 152 7.02 22.98 6.82
C GLY A 152 6.13 22.80 5.58
N GLU A 153 5.88 21.57 5.16
CA GLU A 153 4.85 21.29 4.15
C GLU A 153 3.47 21.67 4.69
N ASP A 154 2.55 22.00 3.78
CA ASP A 154 1.15 22.21 4.12
C ASP A 154 0.60 20.93 4.79
N SER A 155 0.11 21.11 6.02
CA SER A 155 -0.34 20.02 6.90
C SER A 155 -1.41 19.15 6.24
N ALA A 156 -2.38 19.79 5.57
CA ALA A 156 -3.52 19.14 4.95
C ALA A 156 -3.10 18.37 3.69
N LYS A 157 -2.21 18.94 2.86
CA LYS A 157 -1.67 18.29 1.67
C LYS A 157 -0.77 17.09 1.99
N ALA A 158 0.09 17.23 2.99
CA ALA A 158 0.96 16.14 3.42
C ALA A 158 0.16 14.96 3.97
N TRP A 159 -0.90 15.24 4.75
CA TRP A 159 -1.82 14.22 5.22
C TRP A 159 -2.60 13.54 4.10
N ASP A 160 -3.16 14.31 3.16
CA ASP A 160 -3.90 13.77 2.02
C ASP A 160 -3.01 12.84 1.18
N GLU A 161 -1.77 13.28 0.90
CA GLU A 161 -0.80 12.44 0.19
C GLU A 161 -0.42 11.17 0.97
N PHE A 162 -0.20 11.27 2.27
CA PHE A 162 0.17 10.10 3.07
C PHE A 162 -0.99 9.11 3.23
N SER A 163 -2.21 9.60 3.43
CA SER A 163 -3.33 8.78 3.90
C SER A 163 -3.97 7.91 2.82
N ASN A 164 -4.15 8.42 1.59
CA ASN A 164 -5.03 7.79 0.60
C ASN A 164 -4.45 7.84 -0.83
N THR A 165 -4.98 7.02 -1.73
CA THR A 165 -4.55 6.90 -3.13
C THR A 165 -5.31 7.83 -4.08
N ALA A 166 -6.45 8.37 -3.64
CA ALA A 166 -7.35 9.22 -4.42
C ALA A 166 -7.23 10.72 -4.05
N MET A 167 -5.99 11.16 -3.79
CA MET A 167 -5.65 12.49 -3.25
C MET A 167 -6.37 13.63 -3.98
N GLU A 168 -7.17 14.40 -3.25
CA GLU A 168 -7.95 15.53 -3.77
C GLU A 168 -7.09 16.79 -3.93
N SER A 169 -6.09 16.95 -3.07
CA SER A 169 -5.22 18.12 -3.06
C SER A 169 -4.24 18.13 -4.23
N LYS A 170 -4.02 16.98 -4.88
CA LYS A 170 -3.01 16.80 -5.91
C LYS A 170 -3.54 16.97 -7.33
N ARG A 171 -2.87 17.82 -8.11
CA ARG A 171 -3.14 18.12 -9.52
C ARG A 171 -2.34 17.21 -10.45
N GLU A 172 -2.67 17.27 -11.74
CA GLU A 172 -2.08 16.43 -12.79
C GLU A 172 -0.56 16.58 -12.91
N ASN A 173 -0.02 17.77 -12.62
CA ASN A 173 1.40 18.08 -12.78
C ASN A 173 2.19 18.04 -11.46
N ASP A 174 1.67 17.47 -10.37
CA ASP A 174 2.42 17.42 -9.11
C ASP A 174 3.63 16.48 -9.20
N GLN A 175 4.82 17.08 -9.20
CA GLN A 175 6.10 16.42 -9.51
C GLN A 175 6.81 15.79 -8.29
N THR A 176 6.20 15.87 -7.10
CA THR A 176 6.84 15.52 -5.81
C THR A 176 6.10 14.41 -5.04
N LEU A 177 5.50 13.46 -5.74
CA LEU A 177 4.74 12.37 -5.12
C LEU A 177 5.66 11.32 -4.43
N ARG A 178 5.41 11.05 -3.14
CA ARG A 178 6.09 10.03 -2.31
C ARG A 178 5.30 8.74 -2.20
N GLY A 179 4.03 8.76 -2.59
CA GLY A 179 3.08 7.66 -2.41
C GLY A 179 2.31 7.76 -1.10
N SER A 180 1.41 6.81 -0.89
CA SER A 180 0.52 6.77 0.28
C SER A 180 0.61 5.45 1.03
N LEU A 181 0.25 5.48 2.31
CA LEU A 181 0.08 4.29 3.15
C LEU A 181 -0.98 3.34 2.55
N GLU A 182 -2.11 3.88 2.08
CA GLU A 182 -3.14 3.10 1.38
C GLU A 182 -2.57 2.43 0.11
N GLY A 183 -1.69 3.10 -0.64
CA GLY A 183 -1.04 2.52 -1.82
C GLY A 183 -0.17 1.31 -1.48
N VAL A 184 0.58 1.36 -0.37
CA VAL A 184 1.36 0.20 0.10
C VAL A 184 0.44 -0.92 0.63
N HIS A 185 -0.61 -0.54 1.35
CA HIS A 185 -1.66 -1.46 1.83
C HIS A 185 -2.33 -2.22 0.67
N ASN A 186 -2.74 -1.53 -0.39
CA ASN A 186 -3.40 -2.13 -1.55
C ASN A 186 -2.51 -3.16 -2.24
N ASN A 187 -1.21 -2.89 -2.31
CA ASN A 187 -0.23 -3.84 -2.84
C ASN A 187 -0.19 -5.13 -1.99
N VAL A 188 -0.17 -5.02 -0.66
CA VAL A 188 -0.15 -6.20 0.22
C VAL A 188 -1.42 -7.03 0.06
N HIS A 189 -2.60 -6.41 -0.03
CA HIS A 189 -3.85 -7.10 -0.36
C HIS A 189 -3.74 -7.93 -1.64
N SER A 190 -3.25 -7.32 -2.72
CA SER A 190 -3.01 -8.01 -3.99
C SER A 190 -2.02 -9.18 -3.84
N TYR A 191 -0.91 -8.99 -3.12
CA TYR A 191 0.12 -10.01 -2.93
C TYR A 191 -0.36 -11.20 -2.11
N LEU A 192 -1.30 -11.01 -1.18
CA LEU A 192 -1.83 -12.06 -0.31
C LEU A 192 -3.03 -12.80 -0.91
N GLY A 193 -3.85 -12.10 -1.70
CA GLY A 193 -5.12 -12.63 -2.20
C GLY A 193 -4.97 -13.67 -3.30
N GLY A 194 -4.34 -13.30 -4.41
CA GLY A 194 -4.40 -14.11 -5.63
C GLY A 194 -5.85 -14.33 -6.08
N ASN A 195 -6.17 -15.55 -6.52
CA ASN A 195 -7.55 -16.03 -6.58
C ASN A 195 -8.08 -16.34 -5.16
N GLY A 196 -8.43 -15.33 -4.38
CA GLY A 196 -8.74 -15.49 -2.96
C GLY A 196 -9.34 -14.27 -2.29
N HIS A 197 -9.53 -14.35 -0.97
CA HIS A 197 -10.31 -13.36 -0.22
C HIS A 197 -9.56 -12.02 -0.09
N MET A 198 -8.26 -12.05 0.21
CA MET A 198 -7.47 -10.83 0.45
C MET A 198 -7.35 -9.88 -0.76
N SER A 199 -7.67 -10.32 -1.99
CA SER A 199 -7.61 -9.48 -3.19
C SER A 199 -8.92 -8.73 -3.50
N ASP A 200 -9.98 -9.00 -2.76
CA ASP A 200 -11.30 -8.41 -2.99
C ASP A 200 -11.81 -7.70 -1.72
N PRO A 201 -12.12 -6.38 -1.78
CA PRO A 201 -12.57 -5.64 -0.60
C PRO A 201 -13.84 -6.17 0.05
N ASP A 202 -14.74 -6.83 -0.69
CA ASP A 202 -15.98 -7.39 -0.13
C ASP A 202 -15.72 -8.65 0.72
N TYR A 203 -14.58 -9.32 0.50
CA TYR A 203 -14.26 -10.61 1.13
C TYR A 203 -12.98 -10.59 2.00
N ALA A 204 -12.12 -9.58 1.88
CA ALA A 204 -10.78 -9.59 2.48
C ALA A 204 -10.78 -9.75 4.01
N ALA A 205 -11.73 -9.10 4.70
CA ALA A 205 -11.81 -9.14 6.16
C ALA A 205 -12.16 -10.52 6.73
N PHE A 206 -12.62 -11.47 5.91
CA PHE A 206 -12.85 -12.85 6.33
C PHE A 206 -11.56 -13.68 6.40
N ASP A 207 -10.46 -13.28 5.75
CA ASP A 207 -9.18 -13.95 5.95
C ASP A 207 -8.51 -13.41 7.23
N PRO A 208 -8.17 -14.26 8.23
CA PRO A 208 -7.56 -13.81 9.48
C PRO A 208 -6.29 -12.96 9.32
N ILE A 209 -5.52 -13.14 8.23
CA ILE A 209 -4.31 -12.33 7.98
C ILE A 209 -4.60 -10.86 7.73
N PHE A 210 -5.84 -10.51 7.36
CA PHE A 210 -6.33 -9.14 7.24
C PHE A 210 -6.01 -8.33 8.48
N PHE A 211 -6.31 -8.86 9.67
CA PHE A 211 -6.11 -8.14 10.92
C PHE A 211 -4.62 -7.96 11.26
N LEU A 212 -3.75 -8.92 10.91
CA LEU A 212 -2.31 -8.77 11.09
C LEU A 212 -1.71 -7.76 10.12
N HIS A 213 -2.23 -7.73 8.88
CA HIS A 213 -1.89 -6.73 7.89
C HIS A 213 -2.26 -5.33 8.38
N HIS A 214 -3.51 -5.12 8.81
CA HIS A 214 -3.99 -3.83 9.30
C HIS A 214 -3.36 -3.40 10.63
N SER A 215 -2.92 -4.35 11.47
CA SER A 215 -2.10 -4.04 12.65
C SER A 215 -0.73 -3.47 12.25
N ASN A 216 -0.09 -3.97 11.20
CA ASN A 216 1.15 -3.36 10.70
C ASN A 216 0.91 -2.04 9.97
N VAL A 217 -0.23 -1.86 9.30
CA VAL A 217 -0.63 -0.55 8.74
C VAL A 217 -0.79 0.48 9.85
N ASP A 218 -1.47 0.13 10.95
CA ASP A 218 -1.59 0.99 12.14
C ASP A 218 -0.24 1.28 12.82
N ARG A 219 0.69 0.30 12.81
CA ARG A 219 2.07 0.51 13.24
C ARG A 219 2.79 1.56 12.38
N LEU A 220 2.74 1.43 11.05
CA LEU A 220 3.35 2.39 10.13
C LEU A 220 2.70 3.77 10.26
N PHE A 221 1.38 3.81 10.45
CA PHE A 221 0.63 5.02 10.77
C PHE A 221 1.13 5.69 12.05
N SER A 222 1.28 4.93 13.14
CA SER A 222 1.76 5.43 14.43
C SER A 222 3.19 5.96 14.37
N LEU A 223 4.06 5.29 13.61
CA LEU A 223 5.43 5.76 13.35
C LEU A 223 5.41 7.07 12.55
N TRP A 224 4.57 7.15 11.52
CA TRP A 224 4.43 8.37 10.71
C TRP A 224 3.87 9.54 11.52
N GLU A 225 2.80 9.33 12.31
CA GLU A 225 2.26 10.38 13.20
C GLU A 225 3.30 10.86 14.22
N TRP A 226 4.13 9.95 14.74
CA TRP A 226 5.23 10.33 15.62
C TRP A 226 6.29 11.16 14.88
N CYS A 227 6.62 10.83 13.64
CA CYS A 227 7.56 11.62 12.83
C CYS A 227 6.99 12.97 12.39
N TYR A 228 5.68 13.06 12.15
CA TYR A 228 5.00 14.20 11.54
C TYR A 228 3.77 14.67 12.35
N PRO A 229 3.94 15.04 13.63
CA PRO A 229 2.80 15.29 14.52
C PRO A 229 1.95 16.50 14.09
N LYS A 230 2.54 17.42 13.32
CA LYS A 230 1.89 18.64 12.81
C LYS A 230 1.09 18.39 11.52
N TYR A 231 1.27 17.26 10.85
CA TYR A 231 0.58 16.94 9.59
C TYR A 231 -0.73 16.21 9.88
N TRP A 232 -1.82 16.84 9.47
CA TRP A 232 -3.16 16.37 9.74
C TRP A 232 -4.12 16.98 8.73
N MET A 233 -5.24 16.31 8.48
CA MET A 233 -6.20 16.72 7.45
C MET A 233 -6.66 18.17 7.57
N GLN A 234 -6.77 18.75 8.77
CA GLN A 234 -7.52 20.00 8.98
C GLN A 234 -8.97 19.85 8.46
N ASP A 235 -9.71 20.95 8.28
CA ASP A 235 -11.08 20.91 7.75
C ASP A 235 -11.16 20.84 6.21
N GLY A 236 -10.00 20.91 5.54
CA GLY A 236 -9.85 20.98 4.09
C GLY A 236 -8.41 21.30 3.68
N TYR A 237 -8.18 21.56 2.39
CA TYR A 237 -6.90 21.97 1.83
C TYR A 237 -6.98 23.33 1.13
N THR A 238 -5.84 24.00 0.97
CA THR A 238 -5.75 25.25 0.20
C THR A 238 -4.98 25.06 -1.09
N TYR A 239 -5.54 25.52 -2.21
CA TYR A 239 -4.90 25.51 -3.52
C TYR A 239 -5.06 26.89 -4.18
N ASP A 240 -3.94 27.51 -4.59
CA ASP A 240 -3.89 28.85 -5.17
C ASP A 240 -4.70 29.91 -4.39
N GLY A 241 -4.52 29.92 -3.06
CA GLY A 241 -5.22 30.83 -2.14
C GLY A 241 -6.70 30.54 -1.93
N THR A 242 -7.24 29.49 -2.55
CA THR A 242 -8.64 29.06 -2.39
C THR A 242 -8.71 27.84 -1.48
N ALA A 243 -9.58 27.88 -0.47
CA ALA A 243 -9.83 26.75 0.43
C ALA A 243 -10.88 25.80 -0.16
N TYR A 244 -10.61 24.50 -0.08
CA TYR A 244 -11.48 23.42 -0.52
C TYR A 244 -11.74 22.49 0.67
N PRO A 245 -13.01 22.19 1.01
CA PRO A 245 -13.31 21.20 2.04
C PRO A 245 -12.85 19.81 1.58
N TRP A 246 -12.51 18.94 2.53
CA TRP A 246 -12.47 17.51 2.23
C TRP A 246 -13.88 17.03 2.02
N THR A 247 -14.17 16.51 0.85
CA THR A 247 -15.46 15.95 0.55
C THR A 247 -15.26 14.49 0.28
N GLN A 248 -15.96 13.66 1.04
CA GLN A 248 -16.23 12.35 0.52
C GLN A 248 -17.35 12.54 -0.47
N ASP A 249 -16.97 12.84 -1.72
CA ASP A 249 -17.88 13.16 -2.81
C ASP A 249 -19.12 12.25 -2.78
N ARG A 250 -19.00 10.98 -2.31
CA ARG A 250 -20.00 9.93 -2.50
C ARG A 250 -20.40 9.10 -1.28
N GLY A 251 -20.02 9.51 -0.07
CA GLY A 251 -20.42 8.86 1.20
C GLY A 251 -19.80 7.48 1.47
N THR A 252 -20.03 6.91 2.67
CA THR A 252 -19.68 5.52 3.07
C THR A 252 -20.95 4.75 3.43
N TYR A 253 -20.85 3.60 4.11
CA TYR A 253 -22.01 2.98 4.77
C TYR A 253 -22.72 3.94 5.75
N HIS A 254 -22.00 4.90 6.34
CA HIS A 254 -22.55 5.84 7.31
C HIS A 254 -22.60 7.28 6.81
N GLN A 255 -21.56 7.73 6.10
CA GLN A 255 -21.49 9.11 5.61
C GLN A 255 -22.35 9.26 4.35
N VAL A 256 -23.05 10.37 4.22
CA VAL A 256 -23.89 10.66 3.03
C VAL A 256 -23.07 11.27 1.90
N TYR A 257 -23.69 11.37 0.71
CA TYR A 257 -23.09 11.97 -0.47
C TYR A 257 -22.64 13.42 -0.22
N ASN A 258 -21.42 13.77 -0.66
CA ASN A 258 -20.76 15.05 -0.41
C ASN A 258 -20.66 15.45 1.06
N GLU A 259 -20.76 14.51 1.99
CA GLU A 259 -20.52 14.82 3.40
C GLU A 259 -19.07 15.26 3.58
N GLN A 260 -18.89 16.36 4.31
CA GLN A 260 -17.57 16.87 4.62
C GLN A 260 -16.86 15.90 5.55
N VAL A 261 -15.64 15.51 5.20
CA VAL A 261 -14.80 14.70 6.08
C VAL A 261 -14.07 15.64 7.03
N LEU A 262 -14.33 15.49 8.32
CA LEU A 262 -13.78 16.36 9.36
C LEU A 262 -12.90 15.56 10.33
N PRO A 263 -11.92 16.21 10.99
CA PRO A 263 -11.16 15.61 12.09
C PRO A 263 -12.05 14.99 13.18
N ARG A 264 -13.21 15.60 13.44
CA ARG A 264 -14.20 15.16 14.44
C ARG A 264 -15.41 14.44 13.82
N GLY A 265 -15.30 14.00 12.57
CA GLY A 265 -16.33 13.19 11.92
C GLY A 265 -16.48 11.81 12.58
N ASN A 266 -17.68 11.26 12.53
CA ASN A 266 -18.00 9.96 13.13
C ASN A 266 -17.35 8.80 12.36
N LEU A 267 -16.58 7.97 13.04
CA LEU A 267 -16.06 6.69 12.56
C LEU A 267 -17.03 5.57 12.89
N ALA A 268 -18.22 5.62 12.31
CA ALA A 268 -19.20 4.55 12.46
C ALA A 268 -18.71 3.22 11.84
N PRO A 269 -19.12 2.05 12.37
CA PRO A 269 -20.05 1.86 13.48
C PRO A 269 -19.36 1.84 14.86
N PHE A 270 -18.11 2.28 14.97
CA PHE A 270 -17.32 2.11 16.19
C PHE A 270 -17.76 3.10 17.26
N ARG A 271 -18.20 2.59 18.42
CA ARG A 271 -18.66 3.41 19.54
C ARG A 271 -17.69 3.36 20.73
N THR A 272 -17.65 4.45 21.47
CA THR A 272 -16.98 4.56 22.77
C THR A 272 -17.84 3.91 23.86
N GLU A 273 -17.29 3.79 25.07
CA GLU A 273 -18.04 3.32 26.26
C GLU A 273 -19.29 4.16 26.58
N LYS A 274 -19.30 5.43 26.15
CA LYS A 274 -20.44 6.35 26.34
C LYS A 274 -21.53 6.18 25.27
N GLY A 275 -21.30 5.33 24.28
CA GLY A 275 -22.20 5.11 23.15
C GLY A 275 -22.05 6.12 22.01
N GLU A 276 -21.15 7.09 22.12
CA GLU A 276 -20.81 8.04 21.05
C GLU A 276 -19.94 7.36 19.99
N TYR A 277 -19.95 7.83 18.74
CA TYR A 277 -19.01 7.33 17.75
C TYR A 277 -17.59 7.82 18.04
N TRP A 278 -16.61 6.97 17.74
CA TRP A 278 -15.21 7.39 17.69
C TRP A 278 -15.00 8.46 16.61
N THR A 279 -14.01 9.32 16.76
CA THR A 279 -13.60 10.28 15.73
C THR A 279 -12.14 10.08 15.30
N SER A 280 -11.77 10.61 14.13
CA SER A 280 -10.39 10.56 13.64
C SER A 280 -9.41 11.27 14.60
N GLU A 281 -9.81 12.36 15.25
CA GLU A 281 -9.00 13.02 16.29
C GLU A 281 -8.73 12.09 17.48
N GLN A 282 -9.72 11.31 17.93
CA GLN A 282 -9.55 10.39 19.06
C GLN A 282 -8.64 9.20 18.73
N THR A 283 -8.54 8.81 17.45
CA THR A 283 -7.65 7.72 17.05
C THR A 283 -6.18 8.14 17.02
N ARG A 284 -5.87 9.44 16.96
CA ARG A 284 -4.49 9.93 16.85
C ARG A 284 -3.64 9.64 18.08
N PHE A 285 -2.34 9.43 17.82
CA PHE A 285 -1.24 9.41 18.79
C PHE A 285 -1.31 8.36 19.90
N LEU A 286 -0.14 7.88 20.31
CA LEU A 286 -0.01 6.92 21.42
C LEU A 286 0.66 7.54 22.67
N ASP A 287 1.18 8.77 22.58
CA ASP A 287 1.77 9.49 23.72
C ASP A 287 0.66 10.09 24.61
N PRO A 288 0.51 9.63 25.87
CA PRO A 288 -0.52 10.11 26.78
C PRO A 288 -0.31 11.56 27.24
N LYS A 289 0.83 12.18 26.94
CA LYS A 289 1.12 13.59 27.26
C LYS A 289 0.68 14.56 26.16
N ILE A 290 0.24 14.06 25.00
CA ILE A 290 -0.27 14.92 23.92
C ILE A 290 -1.67 15.47 24.29
N PRO A 291 -1.92 16.78 24.13
CA PRO A 291 -3.25 17.35 24.33
C PRO A 291 -4.31 16.66 23.45
N GLY A 292 -5.45 16.31 24.04
CA GLY A 292 -6.52 15.60 23.33
C GLY A 292 -6.30 14.08 23.19
N PHE A 293 -5.25 13.52 23.80
CA PHE A 293 -5.03 12.07 23.82
C PHE A 293 -6.26 11.31 24.33
N HIS A 294 -6.67 10.31 23.56
CA HIS A 294 -7.69 9.36 23.96
C HIS A 294 -7.05 7.97 24.19
N PRO A 295 -7.25 7.35 25.37
CA PRO A 295 -6.65 6.06 25.69
C PRO A 295 -7.07 4.95 24.73
N LYS A 296 -6.07 4.30 24.14
CA LYS A 296 -6.23 3.15 23.25
C LYS A 296 -5.72 1.84 23.86
N TYR A 297 -4.98 1.93 24.97
CA TYR A 297 -4.46 0.82 25.78
C TYR A 297 -3.50 -0.15 25.07
N TYR A 298 -2.97 0.22 23.91
CA TYR A 298 -1.88 -0.47 23.22
C TYR A 298 -0.76 0.51 22.86
N SER A 299 0.40 -0.03 22.51
CA SER A 299 1.53 0.68 21.92
C SER A 299 2.34 -0.30 21.07
N TYR A 300 3.33 0.21 20.34
CA TYR A 300 4.25 -0.62 19.55
C TYR A 300 5.64 -0.68 20.21
N PRO A 301 6.36 -1.81 20.07
CA PRO A 301 7.75 -1.90 20.50
C PRO A 301 8.62 -0.80 19.89
N GLU A 302 9.71 -0.47 20.59
CA GLU A 302 10.71 0.47 20.07
C GLU A 302 11.19 0.04 18.68
N PHE A 303 11.26 0.99 17.75
CA PHE A 303 11.73 0.76 16.39
C PHE A 303 12.71 1.85 16.00
N GLU A 304 13.97 1.50 15.70
CA GLU A 304 15.02 2.47 15.32
C GLU A 304 15.23 3.61 16.33
N GLY A 305 15.04 3.33 17.63
CA GLY A 305 15.11 4.31 18.71
C GLY A 305 13.84 5.14 18.92
N ILE A 306 12.75 4.82 18.19
CA ILE A 306 11.46 5.50 18.27
C ILE A 306 10.55 4.77 19.24
N LYS A 307 10.03 5.50 20.22
CA LYS A 307 8.99 5.05 21.14
C LYS A 307 7.75 5.92 20.91
N VAL A 308 6.78 5.37 20.19
CA VAL A 308 5.60 6.09 19.70
C VAL A 308 4.69 6.61 20.83
N ASP A 309 4.83 6.04 22.02
CA ASP A 309 4.11 6.38 23.26
C ASP A 309 4.88 7.31 24.20
N LEU A 310 6.05 7.81 23.79
CA LEU A 310 6.83 8.77 24.56
C LEU A 310 6.98 10.12 23.84
N PRO A 311 7.07 11.23 24.60
CA PRO A 311 7.32 12.55 24.04
C PRO A 311 8.62 12.62 23.25
N ALA A 312 8.60 13.40 22.17
CA ALA A 312 9.76 13.66 21.34
C ALA A 312 9.78 15.11 20.86
N ASN A 313 10.96 15.71 20.86
CA ASN A 313 11.20 17.03 20.26
C ASN A 313 11.43 16.91 18.75
N ASP A 314 11.44 18.05 18.04
CA ASP A 314 11.56 18.07 16.58
C ASP A 314 12.87 17.42 16.08
N ALA A 315 13.97 17.54 16.83
CA ALA A 315 15.25 16.89 16.47
C ALA A 315 15.16 15.35 16.54
N MET A 316 14.55 14.81 17.60
CA MET A 316 14.30 13.37 17.72
C MET A 316 13.40 12.86 16.60
N ARG A 317 12.38 13.64 16.20
CA ARG A 317 11.44 13.27 15.13
C ARG A 317 12.11 13.24 13.77
N ASN A 318 12.93 14.25 13.47
CA ASN A 318 13.75 14.31 12.26
C ASN A 318 14.71 13.11 12.20
N ALA A 319 15.50 12.87 13.26
CA ALA A 319 16.41 11.73 13.31
C ALA A 319 15.68 10.39 13.18
N GLY A 320 14.50 10.25 13.80
CA GLY A 320 13.69 9.04 13.73
C GLY A 320 13.21 8.72 12.31
N ARG A 321 12.62 9.68 11.58
CA ARG A 321 12.16 9.43 10.20
C ARG A 321 13.31 9.06 9.27
N ASN A 322 14.51 9.62 9.48
CA ASN A 322 15.69 9.30 8.68
C ASN A 322 16.16 7.87 8.93
N LYS A 323 16.20 7.44 10.20
CA LYS A 323 16.51 6.05 10.53
C LYS A 323 15.50 5.09 9.95
N ILE A 324 14.21 5.43 9.96
CA ILE A 324 13.17 4.62 9.31
C ILE A 324 13.41 4.53 7.79
N ALA A 325 13.61 5.66 7.12
CA ALA A 325 13.85 5.69 5.67
C ALA A 325 15.09 4.85 5.29
N LYS A 326 16.19 4.99 6.05
CA LYS A 326 17.40 4.17 5.90
C LYS A 326 17.16 2.70 6.17
N HIS A 327 16.44 2.36 7.25
CA HIS A 327 16.07 0.98 7.58
C HIS A 327 15.37 0.29 6.41
N TYR A 328 14.46 1.00 5.73
CA TYR A 328 13.72 0.48 4.59
C TYR A 328 14.44 0.67 3.23
N GLY A 329 15.70 1.12 3.25
CA GLY A 329 16.60 1.08 2.11
C GLY A 329 16.74 2.37 1.31
N PHE A 330 16.26 3.51 1.82
CA PHE A 330 16.51 4.82 1.21
C PHE A 330 17.69 5.50 1.91
N ASN A 331 18.87 5.40 1.30
CA ASN A 331 20.11 5.99 1.80
C ASN A 331 20.90 6.65 0.65
N PRO A 332 20.53 7.88 0.28
CA PRO A 332 21.11 8.59 -0.86
C PRO A 332 22.63 8.77 -0.79
N ARG A 333 23.18 9.17 0.36
CA ARG A 333 24.63 9.37 0.53
C ARG A 333 25.43 8.09 0.31
N ASP A 334 25.02 6.99 0.94
CA ASP A 334 25.71 5.71 0.75
C ASP A 334 25.57 5.17 -0.67
N SER A 335 24.47 5.48 -1.36
CA SER A 335 24.25 5.07 -2.75
C SER A 335 25.17 5.87 -3.69
N ALA A 336 25.24 7.19 -3.49
CA ALA A 336 26.16 8.07 -4.23
C ALA A 336 27.64 7.68 -4.05
N HIS A 337 28.04 7.21 -2.86
CA HIS A 337 29.43 6.77 -2.60
C HIS A 337 29.76 5.37 -3.12
N ARG A 338 28.79 4.46 -3.19
CA ARG A 338 29.00 3.07 -3.66
C ARG A 338 29.21 2.99 -5.18
N GLY A 339 28.68 3.96 -5.95
CA GLY A 339 29.05 4.16 -7.34
C GLY A 339 30.52 4.54 -7.46
N ARG A 340 31.40 3.59 -7.79
CA ARG A 340 32.86 3.75 -7.92
C ARG A 340 33.25 4.82 -8.96
N GLY A 341 33.17 6.10 -8.63
CA GLY A 341 33.62 7.22 -9.50
C GLY A 341 33.00 7.25 -10.91
N THR A 342 31.88 6.57 -11.12
CA THR A 342 31.24 6.33 -12.43
C THR A 342 29.79 6.82 -12.47
N HIS A 343 29.30 7.50 -11.43
CA HIS A 343 28.09 8.31 -11.59
C HIS A 343 28.42 9.41 -12.61
N PRO A 344 27.87 9.39 -13.84
CA PRO A 344 27.92 10.56 -14.69
C PRO A 344 27.26 11.68 -13.90
N SER A 345 27.88 12.85 -14.00
CA SER A 345 27.31 14.10 -13.55
C SER A 345 25.87 14.18 -14.04
N PHE A 346 24.90 14.04 -13.13
CA PHE A 346 23.62 14.71 -13.29
C PHE A 346 23.94 16.17 -13.01
N PRO A 347 24.09 17.05 -14.02
CA PRO A 347 24.32 18.46 -13.74
C PRO A 347 23.09 18.98 -13.01
N ILE A 348 23.21 19.05 -11.69
CA ILE A 348 22.29 19.84 -10.89
C ILE A 348 22.62 21.30 -11.26
N PRO A 349 21.65 22.10 -11.73
CA PRO A 349 21.92 23.48 -12.10
C PRO A 349 22.65 24.17 -10.94
N ARG A 350 23.76 24.87 -11.23
CA ARG A 350 24.51 25.62 -10.18
C ARG A 350 23.62 26.65 -9.47
N ASN A 351 22.54 27.07 -10.12
CA ASN A 351 21.52 27.97 -9.61
C ASN A 351 20.20 27.21 -9.51
N ILE A 352 20.00 26.42 -8.46
CA ILE A 352 18.66 25.91 -8.16
C ILE A 352 17.81 27.11 -7.71
N PRO A 353 16.66 27.39 -8.34
CA PRO A 353 15.82 28.55 -8.01
C PRO A 353 15.26 28.52 -6.58
N VAL A 354 15.20 27.33 -5.98
CA VAL A 354 14.69 27.07 -4.63
C VAL A 354 15.88 26.98 -3.68
N GLY A 355 15.88 27.83 -2.65
CA GLY A 355 16.88 27.79 -1.60
C GLY A 355 16.93 26.42 -0.92
N ILE A 356 18.11 25.81 -0.92
CA ILE A 356 18.41 24.68 -0.04
C ILE A 356 18.37 25.24 1.39
N PRO A 357 17.66 24.61 2.35
CA PRO A 357 17.70 25.10 3.73
C PRO A 357 19.15 25.15 4.26
N ASP A 358 19.50 26.16 5.05
CA ASP A 358 20.90 26.47 5.43
C ASP A 358 21.68 25.31 6.06
N ASN A 359 20.98 24.33 6.65
CA ASN A 359 21.58 23.17 7.30
C ASN A 359 21.67 21.92 6.40
N TYR A 360 21.26 22.00 5.12
CA TYR A 360 21.29 20.91 4.16
C TYR A 360 22.41 21.11 3.12
N GLU A 361 23.10 20.04 2.79
CA GLU A 361 24.10 19.98 1.74
C GLU A 361 23.58 19.12 0.59
N MET A 362 23.70 19.63 -0.64
CA MET A 362 23.35 18.88 -1.84
C MET A 362 24.26 17.67 -2.00
N ILE A 363 23.69 16.50 -2.28
CA ILE A 363 24.46 15.32 -2.69
C ILE A 363 24.86 15.52 -4.16
N PRO A 364 26.16 15.69 -4.47
CA PRO A 364 26.58 15.98 -5.83
C PRO A 364 26.29 14.78 -6.73
N GLN A 365 25.80 15.05 -7.95
CA GLN A 365 25.66 14.05 -9.01
C GLN A 365 24.75 12.86 -8.63
N TYR A 366 23.78 13.09 -7.74
CA TYR A 366 22.80 12.10 -7.33
C TYR A 366 21.38 12.58 -7.59
N ARG A 367 20.56 11.71 -8.19
CA ARG A 367 19.11 11.91 -8.31
C ARG A 367 18.40 10.61 -7.97
N SER A 368 17.33 10.71 -7.19
CA SER A 368 16.40 9.61 -6.99
C SER A 368 15.39 9.58 -8.12
N PHE A 369 15.05 8.39 -8.62
CA PHE A 369 14.08 8.19 -9.69
C PHE A 369 12.85 7.43 -9.19
N VAL A 370 11.68 7.93 -9.59
CA VAL A 370 10.39 7.35 -9.21
C VAL A 370 9.51 7.28 -10.44
N VAL A 371 8.83 6.15 -10.64
CA VAL A 371 7.75 6.07 -11.64
C VAL A 371 6.44 6.42 -10.97
N GLN A 372 5.81 7.50 -11.42
CA GLN A 372 4.46 7.87 -11.01
C GLN A 372 3.46 7.07 -11.85
N VAL A 373 2.47 6.46 -11.19
CA VAL A 373 1.46 5.60 -11.82
C VAL A 373 0.08 6.18 -11.53
N ARG A 374 -0.70 6.46 -12.58
CA ARG A 374 -2.11 6.89 -12.49
C ARG A 374 -3.02 5.86 -13.14
N LEU A 375 -3.78 5.15 -12.31
CA LEU A 375 -4.65 4.06 -12.71
C LEU A 375 -6.13 4.43 -12.50
N LEU A 376 -7.01 3.97 -13.38
CA LEU A 376 -8.45 4.13 -13.20
C LEU A 376 -8.95 3.10 -12.18
N GLU A 377 -9.55 3.54 -11.08
CA GLU A 377 -9.93 2.69 -9.94
C GLU A 377 -10.83 1.51 -10.35
N HIS A 378 -11.66 1.68 -11.38
CA HIS A 378 -12.61 0.67 -11.81
C HIS A 378 -12.48 0.28 -13.28
N ALA A 379 -11.25 0.29 -13.82
CA ALA A 379 -10.97 -0.10 -15.20
C ALA A 379 -11.51 -1.48 -15.58
N TYR A 380 -11.33 -2.47 -14.70
CA TYR A 380 -11.55 -3.89 -15.03
C TYR A 380 -12.70 -4.54 -14.26
N ASN A 381 -13.52 -3.75 -13.57
CA ASN A 381 -14.62 -4.27 -12.76
C ASN A 381 -14.12 -5.32 -11.72
N ARG A 382 -12.94 -5.05 -11.14
CA ARG A 382 -12.21 -5.87 -10.16
C ARG A 382 -10.93 -5.16 -9.71
N SER A 383 -10.31 -5.64 -8.63
CA SER A 383 -8.93 -5.33 -8.28
C SER A 383 -7.94 -5.79 -9.37
N TYR A 384 -6.94 -4.97 -9.65
CA TYR A 384 -5.89 -5.25 -10.63
C TYR A 384 -4.59 -4.52 -10.25
N SER A 385 -3.48 -4.90 -10.86
CA SER A 385 -2.17 -4.28 -10.58
C SER A 385 -1.46 -3.89 -11.87
N PHE A 386 -0.68 -2.81 -11.80
CA PHE A 386 0.34 -2.48 -12.77
C PHE A 386 1.70 -2.95 -12.25
N ASN A 387 2.39 -3.79 -13.02
CA ASN A 387 3.73 -4.28 -12.77
C ASN A 387 4.73 -3.58 -13.69
N LEU A 388 5.86 -3.17 -13.12
CA LEU A 388 6.98 -2.57 -13.85
C LEU A 388 8.17 -3.53 -13.83
N THR A 389 8.74 -3.80 -14.99
CA THR A 389 9.89 -4.68 -15.17
C THR A 389 10.95 -3.97 -16.02
N TYR A 390 12.21 -4.12 -15.67
CA TYR A 390 13.35 -3.70 -16.48
C TYR A 390 13.87 -4.86 -17.32
N LYS A 391 13.93 -4.65 -18.63
CA LYS A 391 14.49 -5.57 -19.61
C LYS A 391 15.92 -5.16 -19.92
N THR A 392 16.89 -5.99 -19.53
CA THR A 392 18.30 -5.74 -19.82
C THR A 392 18.58 -5.82 -21.33
N PRO A 393 19.69 -5.25 -21.81
CA PRO A 393 20.11 -5.44 -23.21
C PRO A 393 20.35 -6.90 -23.60
N SER A 394 20.64 -7.77 -22.62
CA SER A 394 20.75 -9.23 -22.82
C SER A 394 19.40 -9.94 -22.93
N GLY A 395 18.29 -9.21 -22.83
CA GLY A 395 16.93 -9.74 -22.87
C GLY A 395 16.45 -10.36 -21.55
N SER A 396 17.19 -10.19 -20.46
CA SER A 396 16.78 -10.68 -19.13
C SER A 396 15.82 -9.69 -18.49
N GLU A 397 14.79 -10.20 -17.80
CA GLU A 397 13.79 -9.38 -17.12
C GLU A 397 14.07 -9.30 -15.61
N GLU A 398 14.02 -8.09 -15.07
CA GLU A 398 14.21 -7.79 -13.66
C GLU A 398 12.99 -7.02 -13.13
N TYR A 399 12.29 -7.59 -12.17
CA TYR A 399 11.09 -6.97 -11.59
C TYR A 399 11.45 -5.73 -10.76
N VAL A 400 10.82 -4.59 -11.04
CA VAL A 400 11.11 -3.32 -10.38
C VAL A 400 10.14 -3.05 -9.24
N GLY A 401 8.83 -3.22 -9.48
CA GLY A 401 7.78 -2.97 -8.50
C GLY A 401 6.37 -2.95 -9.10
N SER A 402 5.37 -2.64 -8.28
CA SER A 402 3.98 -2.55 -8.75
C SER A 402 3.15 -1.46 -8.07
N VAL A 403 2.01 -1.12 -8.66
CA VAL A 403 0.94 -0.34 -8.01
C VAL A 403 -0.37 -1.12 -8.18
N SER A 404 -1.08 -1.34 -7.08
CA SER A 404 -2.31 -2.11 -7.07
C SER A 404 -3.53 -1.24 -6.82
N VAL A 405 -4.57 -1.50 -7.59
CA VAL A 405 -5.92 -0.98 -7.39
C VAL A 405 -6.70 -2.03 -6.62
N PHE A 406 -7.10 -1.69 -5.40
CA PHE A 406 -7.91 -2.54 -4.53
C PHE A 406 -9.34 -2.01 -4.53
N ALA A 407 -10.14 -2.47 -5.49
CA ALA A 407 -11.44 -1.89 -5.80
C ALA A 407 -12.51 -2.96 -5.95
N ARG A 408 -13.73 -2.60 -5.55
CA ARG A 408 -14.90 -3.47 -5.67
C ARG A 408 -15.37 -3.57 -7.11
N ALA A 409 -15.97 -4.72 -7.41
CA ALA A 409 -16.66 -4.95 -8.66
C ALA A 409 -18.00 -4.18 -8.74
N ASP A 410 -18.51 -4.04 -9.95
CA ASP A 410 -19.68 -3.27 -10.38
C ASP A 410 -20.99 -3.78 -9.79
N HIS A 411 -21.05 -5.08 -9.49
CA HIS A 411 -22.20 -5.75 -8.87
C HIS A 411 -22.21 -5.58 -7.35
N SER A 412 -21.14 -5.03 -6.76
CA SER A 412 -21.10 -4.73 -5.33
C SER A 412 -22.25 -3.77 -4.97
N PRO A 413 -22.96 -4.00 -3.85
CA PRO A 413 -24.05 -3.11 -3.40
C PRO A 413 -23.54 -1.74 -2.94
N CYS A 414 -22.23 -1.50 -2.99
CA CYS A 414 -21.57 -0.24 -2.69
C CYS A 414 -22.00 0.88 -3.66
N ALA A 415 -22.93 1.73 -3.22
CA ALA A 415 -23.37 2.90 -3.97
C ALA A 415 -22.22 3.88 -4.27
N GLU A 416 -21.28 4.04 -3.33
CA GLU A 416 -20.08 4.87 -3.51
C GLU A 416 -19.24 4.37 -4.69
N CYS A 417 -19.01 3.06 -4.78
CA CYS A 417 -18.24 2.42 -5.83
C CYS A 417 -18.91 2.61 -7.20
N ALA A 418 -20.24 2.60 -7.28
CA ALA A 418 -20.97 2.95 -8.49
C ALA A 418 -20.72 4.39 -8.95
N SER A 419 -20.61 5.31 -8.00
CA SER A 419 -20.32 6.69 -8.33
C SER A 419 -18.84 6.90 -8.69
N ARG A 420 -17.88 6.36 -7.94
CA ARG A 420 -16.43 6.44 -8.27
C ARG A 420 -16.14 5.92 -9.68
N ARG A 421 -16.87 4.88 -10.11
CA ARG A 421 -16.92 4.43 -11.51
C ARG A 421 -17.35 5.53 -12.48
N ALA A 422 -18.49 6.16 -12.22
CA ALA A 422 -19.04 7.21 -13.08
C ALA A 422 -18.12 8.43 -13.21
N SER A 423 -17.37 8.80 -12.17
CA SER A 423 -16.40 9.91 -12.24
C SER A 423 -15.00 9.51 -12.68
N ARG A 424 -14.75 8.23 -12.96
CA ARG A 424 -13.43 7.74 -13.36
C ARG A 424 -12.36 8.09 -12.32
N SER A 425 -12.64 7.76 -11.06
CA SER A 425 -11.70 7.93 -9.93
C SER A 425 -10.31 7.37 -10.25
N VAL A 426 -9.28 8.05 -9.75
CA VAL A 426 -7.88 7.81 -10.10
C VAL A 426 -7.08 7.41 -8.87
N VAL A 427 -6.55 6.19 -8.90
CA VAL A 427 -5.55 5.70 -7.96
C VAL A 427 -4.19 6.22 -8.38
N ARG A 428 -3.53 6.96 -7.49
CA ARG A 428 -2.16 7.45 -7.64
C ARG A 428 -1.22 6.57 -6.82
N GLY A 429 -0.15 6.11 -7.46
CA GLY A 429 0.91 5.35 -6.79
C GLY A 429 2.28 5.69 -7.34
N VAL A 430 3.31 5.19 -6.66
CA VAL A 430 4.72 5.38 -7.04
C VAL A 430 5.45 4.06 -7.05
N ILE A 431 6.40 3.88 -7.96
CA ILE A 431 7.36 2.76 -7.97
C ILE A 431 8.77 3.36 -7.92
N PRO A 432 9.46 3.32 -6.76
CA PRO A 432 10.83 3.82 -6.66
C PRO A 432 11.78 2.92 -7.47
N ILE A 433 12.52 3.52 -8.41
CA ILE A 433 13.54 2.80 -9.19
C ILE A 433 14.76 2.59 -8.28
N PRO A 434 15.25 1.34 -8.12
CA PRO A 434 16.44 1.08 -7.31
C PRO A 434 17.68 1.80 -7.86
N ASP A 435 18.50 2.37 -6.98
CA ASP A 435 19.76 3.03 -7.38
C ASP A 435 20.70 2.07 -8.12
N THR A 436 20.74 0.80 -7.69
CA THR A 436 21.50 -0.27 -8.36
C THR A 436 21.06 -0.51 -9.81
N LEU A 437 19.77 -0.32 -10.11
CA LEU A 437 19.26 -0.43 -11.47
C LEU A 437 19.68 0.79 -12.31
N VAL A 438 19.62 1.99 -11.73
CA VAL A 438 20.10 3.22 -12.37
C VAL A 438 21.60 3.11 -12.68
N GLU A 439 22.42 2.66 -11.72
CA GLU A 439 23.86 2.41 -11.90
C GLU A 439 24.14 1.39 -13.01
N LYS A 440 23.35 0.31 -13.07
CA LYS A 440 23.46 -0.72 -14.11
C LYS A 440 23.16 -0.15 -15.50
N ILE A 441 22.12 0.68 -15.64
CA ILE A 441 21.77 1.36 -16.90
C ILE A 441 22.90 2.30 -17.32
N ILE A 442 23.39 3.11 -16.39
CA ILE A 442 24.51 4.05 -16.60
C ILE A 442 25.77 3.31 -17.09
N SER A 443 26.11 2.20 -16.44
CA SER A 443 27.32 1.42 -16.76
C SER A 443 27.30 0.86 -18.18
N LEU A 444 26.11 0.65 -18.76
CA LEU A 444 25.92 0.13 -20.12
C LEU A 444 26.06 1.22 -21.20
N ILE A 445 25.96 2.51 -20.85
CA ILE A 445 25.92 3.64 -21.80
C ILE A 445 27.31 4.22 -22.13
N LEU A 446 28.41 3.59 -21.68
CA LEU A 446 29.80 4.07 -21.90
C LEU A 446 29.98 5.55 -21.50
N ALA A 447 29.85 5.88 -20.21
CA ALA A 447 30.39 7.06 -19.50
C ALA A 447 30.30 8.50 -20.10
N ALA A 448 29.68 8.72 -21.26
CA ALA A 448 29.70 10.02 -21.99
C ALA A 448 28.32 10.44 -22.55
N GLY A 449 27.23 9.82 -22.10
CA GLY A 449 25.87 10.20 -22.51
C GLY A 449 25.36 11.46 -21.80
N SER A 450 24.56 12.28 -22.49
CA SER A 450 23.82 13.39 -21.88
C SER A 450 22.75 12.88 -20.90
N PHE A 451 22.23 13.77 -20.03
CA PHE A 451 21.12 13.42 -19.14
C PHE A 451 19.91 12.87 -19.90
N GLU A 452 19.56 13.48 -21.03
CA GLU A 452 18.50 13.02 -21.92
C GLU A 452 18.75 11.60 -22.46
N ALA A 453 20.00 11.27 -22.79
CA ALA A 453 20.34 9.91 -23.23
C ALA A 453 20.13 8.89 -22.10
N ILE A 454 20.44 9.24 -20.85
CA ILE A 454 20.18 8.37 -19.69
C ILE A 454 18.68 8.18 -19.49
N LEU A 455 17.89 9.27 -19.51
CA LEU A 455 16.43 9.21 -19.40
C LEU A 455 15.81 8.32 -20.49
N GLY A 456 16.24 8.50 -21.74
CA GLY A 456 15.80 7.67 -22.87
C GLY A 456 16.11 6.19 -22.67
N ASN A 457 17.31 5.85 -22.17
CA ASN A 457 17.68 4.45 -21.90
C ASN A 457 16.94 3.85 -20.71
N ILE A 458 16.69 4.63 -19.64
CA ILE A 458 15.84 4.19 -18.53
C ILE A 458 14.46 3.83 -19.08
N LYS A 459 13.81 4.75 -19.80
CA LYS A 459 12.48 4.51 -20.37
C LYS A 459 12.46 3.31 -21.32
N LYS A 460 13.44 3.22 -22.23
CA LYS A 460 13.55 2.13 -23.22
C LYS A 460 13.72 0.75 -22.61
N GLY A 461 14.38 0.67 -21.45
CA GLY A 461 14.54 -0.58 -20.73
C GLY A 461 13.32 -0.99 -19.91
N LEU A 462 12.32 -0.11 -19.73
CA LEU A 462 11.16 -0.41 -18.90
C LEU A 462 10.02 -1.01 -19.71
N THR A 463 9.37 -2.01 -19.12
CA THR A 463 8.19 -2.68 -19.65
C THR A 463 7.10 -2.66 -18.60
N GLY A 464 5.86 -2.50 -19.07
CA GLY A 464 4.67 -2.37 -18.25
C GLY A 464 3.72 -3.54 -18.46
N GLU A 465 3.07 -4.00 -17.40
CA GLU A 465 2.07 -5.05 -17.47
C GLU A 465 0.90 -4.75 -16.53
N LEU A 466 -0.32 -4.76 -17.05
CA LEU A 466 -1.54 -4.80 -16.25
C LEU A 466 -1.90 -6.25 -15.99
N VAL A 467 -2.15 -6.62 -14.74
CA VAL A 467 -2.56 -7.96 -14.34
C VAL A 467 -3.82 -7.91 -13.48
N ASP A 468 -4.68 -8.92 -13.58
CA ASP A 468 -5.76 -9.11 -12.60
C ASP A 468 -5.25 -9.71 -11.28
N SER A 469 -6.13 -9.85 -10.30
CA SER A 469 -5.82 -10.46 -9.00
C SER A 469 -5.29 -11.89 -9.07
N THR A 470 -5.52 -12.62 -10.16
CA THR A 470 -4.99 -13.98 -10.37
C THR A 470 -3.58 -13.98 -10.98
N GLY A 471 -3.06 -12.80 -11.35
CA GLY A 471 -1.78 -12.61 -12.03
C GLY A 471 -1.85 -12.79 -13.54
N GLN A 472 -3.04 -12.84 -14.13
CA GLN A 472 -3.21 -12.95 -15.57
C GLN A 472 -2.98 -11.61 -16.25
N LYS A 473 -2.18 -11.61 -17.33
CA LYS A 473 -1.91 -10.41 -18.15
C LYS A 473 -3.19 -9.91 -18.81
N LEU A 474 -3.53 -8.65 -18.54
CA LEU A 474 -4.61 -7.91 -19.16
C LEU A 474 -4.08 -7.14 -20.37
N ALA A 475 -3.05 -6.32 -20.17
CA ALA A 475 -2.37 -5.56 -21.22
C ALA A 475 -0.88 -5.44 -20.90
N THR A 476 -0.07 -5.21 -21.92
CA THR A 476 1.38 -4.97 -21.77
C THR A 476 1.76 -3.69 -22.48
N ALA A 477 2.92 -3.11 -22.18
CA ALA A 477 3.50 -1.97 -22.89
C ALA A 477 5.04 -2.06 -22.88
N GLU A 478 5.68 -1.62 -23.95
CA GLU A 478 7.13 -1.47 -24.05
C GLU A 478 7.45 0.02 -23.96
N GLY A 479 8.49 0.38 -23.22
CA GLY A 479 8.84 1.78 -22.94
C GLY A 479 9.80 2.38 -23.96
N GLY A 480 9.89 3.71 -23.92
CA GLY A 480 10.78 4.51 -24.75
C GLY A 480 10.15 4.96 -26.08
N ASP A 481 10.70 6.03 -26.65
CA ASP A 481 10.12 6.70 -27.82
C ASP A 481 10.20 5.85 -29.10
N ASP A 482 11.17 4.91 -29.16
CA ASP A 482 11.36 3.97 -30.29
C ASP A 482 10.43 2.74 -30.24
N ALA A 483 9.54 2.63 -29.24
CA ALA A 483 8.63 1.48 -29.14
C ALA A 483 7.69 1.41 -30.36
N GLU A 484 7.40 0.21 -30.86
CA GLU A 484 6.52 0.02 -32.01
C GLU A 484 5.10 0.55 -31.72
N ASP A 485 4.59 1.42 -32.60
CA ASP A 485 3.23 1.91 -32.53
C ASP A 485 2.22 0.74 -32.53
N VAL A 486 1.25 0.80 -31.61
CA VAL A 486 0.17 -0.19 -31.57
C VAL A 486 -0.92 0.20 -32.56
N PRO A 487 -1.21 -0.60 -33.59
CA PRO A 487 -2.29 -0.30 -34.51
C PRO A 487 -3.62 -0.17 -33.77
N ALA A 488 -4.48 0.77 -34.18
CA ALA A 488 -5.74 1.07 -33.50
C ALA A 488 -6.62 -0.19 -33.25
N GLY A 489 -6.66 -1.13 -34.20
CA GLY A 489 -7.39 -2.40 -34.06
C GLY A 489 -6.79 -3.41 -33.07
N ARG A 490 -5.58 -3.16 -32.56
CA ARG A 490 -4.88 -3.94 -31.53
C ARG A 490 -4.70 -3.17 -30.23
N SER A 491 -5.10 -1.91 -30.16
CA SER A 491 -4.94 -1.09 -28.96
C SER A 491 -6.04 -1.37 -27.92
N THR A 492 -5.66 -1.36 -26.65
CA THR A 492 -6.58 -1.46 -25.52
C THR A 492 -7.32 -0.13 -25.33
N SER A 493 -8.61 -0.19 -24.96
CA SER A 493 -9.42 1.01 -24.78
C SER A 493 -8.84 1.95 -23.70
N ALA A 494 -8.82 3.26 -23.97
CA ALA A 494 -8.49 4.30 -22.98
C ALA A 494 -9.42 4.31 -21.74
N LYS A 495 -10.49 3.51 -21.74
CA LYS A 495 -11.32 3.28 -20.56
C LYS A 495 -10.68 2.36 -19.53
N VAL A 496 -9.68 1.56 -19.92
CA VAL A 496 -9.09 0.52 -19.07
C VAL A 496 -7.55 0.53 -19.05
N THR A 497 -6.91 1.39 -19.83
CA THR A 497 -5.47 1.66 -19.72
C THR A 497 -5.17 2.67 -18.61
N PRO A 498 -3.92 2.73 -18.12
CA PRO A 498 -3.45 3.82 -17.28
C PRO A 498 -3.69 5.19 -17.93
N LEU A 499 -3.88 6.20 -17.09
CA LEU A 499 -3.97 7.59 -17.54
C LEU A 499 -2.59 8.11 -17.92
N THR A 500 -1.63 7.96 -17.01
CA THR A 500 -0.21 8.26 -17.23
C THR A 500 0.66 7.31 -16.44
N ILE A 501 1.84 6.99 -16.99
CA ILE A 501 2.92 6.30 -16.28
C ILE A 501 4.18 7.11 -16.58
N SER A 502 4.57 7.98 -15.66
CA SER A 502 5.56 9.03 -15.92
C SER A 502 6.83 8.82 -15.09
N LEU A 503 7.99 9.11 -15.70
CA LEU A 503 9.28 9.04 -15.00
C LEU A 503 9.55 10.38 -14.31
N LEU A 504 9.73 10.36 -12.99
CA LEU A 504 10.11 11.51 -12.18
C LEU A 504 11.53 11.35 -11.66
N SER A 505 12.21 12.47 -11.43
CA SER A 505 13.46 12.47 -10.68
C SER A 505 13.59 13.70 -9.78
N SER A 506 14.26 13.54 -8.65
CA SER A 506 14.59 14.64 -7.74
C SER A 506 16.07 14.62 -7.38
N ALA A 507 16.70 15.79 -7.37
CA ALA A 507 17.97 15.94 -6.67
C ALA A 507 17.71 15.79 -5.15
N ILE A 508 18.75 15.38 -4.42
CA ILE A 508 18.68 15.19 -2.97
C ILE A 508 19.68 16.12 -2.29
N ALA A 509 19.24 16.79 -1.24
CA ALA A 509 20.10 17.39 -0.23
C ALA A 509 19.89 16.68 1.10
N GLU A 510 20.93 16.61 1.92
CA GLU A 510 20.89 16.03 3.25
C GLU A 510 21.48 16.96 4.31
N ASP A 511 20.93 16.97 5.51
CA ASP A 511 21.58 17.63 6.65
C ASP A 511 22.57 16.71 7.39
N ALA A 512 23.17 17.24 8.47
CA ALA A 512 24.10 16.50 9.31
C ALA A 512 23.47 15.29 10.04
N ASP A 513 22.14 15.26 10.17
CA ASP A 513 21.37 14.17 10.77
C ASP A 513 20.78 13.24 9.69
N ASP A 514 21.25 13.36 8.45
CA ASP A 514 20.83 12.62 7.26
C ASP A 514 19.35 12.82 6.87
N SER A 515 18.78 13.98 7.22
CA SER A 515 17.43 14.33 6.78
C SER A 515 17.43 14.58 5.30
N VAL A 516 16.56 13.92 4.56
CA VAL A 516 16.49 14.08 3.11
C VAL A 516 15.53 15.21 2.74
N TYR A 517 16.02 16.13 1.91
CA TYR A 517 15.23 17.14 1.23
C TYR A 517 15.28 16.90 -0.28
N MET A 518 14.11 16.65 -0.87
CA MET A 518 13.96 16.52 -2.32
C MET A 518 13.79 17.89 -2.96
N LEU A 519 14.58 18.17 -3.99
CA LEU A 519 14.58 19.43 -4.70
C LEU A 519 14.79 19.22 -6.19
N ASP A 520 14.57 20.27 -6.98
CA ASP A 520 14.70 20.22 -8.44
C ASP A 520 13.88 19.06 -9.04
N SER A 521 12.71 18.78 -8.47
CA SER A 521 11.89 17.64 -8.92
C SER A 521 11.38 17.92 -10.33
N SER A 522 11.54 16.95 -11.22
CA SER A 522 11.22 17.08 -12.65
C SER A 522 10.40 15.90 -13.12
N ASN A 523 9.37 16.19 -13.91
CA ASN A 523 8.64 15.17 -14.66
C ASN A 523 9.25 15.04 -16.07
N HIS A 524 9.77 13.85 -16.37
CA HIS A 524 10.43 13.54 -17.64
C HIS A 524 9.47 12.97 -18.68
N GLY A 525 8.16 13.07 -18.45
CA GLY A 525 7.10 12.60 -19.35
C GLY A 525 6.82 11.10 -19.23
N ASP A 526 5.86 10.65 -20.03
CA ASP A 526 5.39 9.28 -20.02
C ASP A 526 6.44 8.29 -20.51
N ILE A 527 6.40 7.08 -19.95
CA ILE A 527 7.29 5.97 -20.29
C ILE A 527 6.76 5.20 -21.51
N PHE A 528 5.44 5.14 -21.68
CA PHE A 528 4.74 4.31 -22.68
C PHE A 528 3.90 5.13 -23.69
N SER A 529 4.39 6.29 -24.11
CA SER A 529 3.66 7.26 -24.95
C SER A 529 3.47 6.83 -26.41
N THR A 530 4.45 6.15 -27.02
CA THR A 530 4.43 5.74 -28.44
C THR A 530 4.03 4.27 -28.62
N GLY A 531 4.49 3.39 -27.73
CA GLY A 531 4.24 1.94 -27.79
C GLY A 531 2.84 1.49 -27.39
N GLY A 532 1.95 2.38 -26.93
CA GLY A 532 0.56 2.07 -26.55
C GLY A 532 0.39 0.89 -25.57
N TRP A 533 -0.84 0.38 -25.48
CA TRP A 533 -1.17 -0.81 -24.68
C TRP A 533 -1.81 -1.86 -25.60
N PRO A 534 -1.03 -2.72 -26.29
CA PRO A 534 -1.61 -3.77 -27.12
C PRO A 534 -2.51 -4.71 -26.31
N ARG A 535 -3.62 -5.11 -26.92
CA ARG A 535 -4.51 -6.12 -26.37
C ARG A 535 -3.78 -7.45 -26.31
N THR A 536 -3.79 -8.10 -25.14
CA THR A 536 -3.50 -9.53 -25.08
C THR A 536 -4.63 -10.30 -25.80
N ARG A 537 -4.34 -11.48 -26.38
CA ARG A 537 -5.37 -12.30 -27.08
C ARG A 537 -6.62 -12.57 -26.22
N THR A 538 -6.48 -12.49 -24.90
CA THR A 538 -7.50 -12.66 -23.87
C THR A 538 -8.48 -11.48 -23.72
N LEU A 539 -8.15 -10.26 -24.14
CA LEU A 539 -9.01 -9.07 -23.97
C LEU A 539 -10.28 -9.05 -24.84
N ALA A 540 -10.38 -9.87 -25.89
CA ALA A 540 -11.56 -9.91 -26.76
C ALA A 540 -12.86 -10.32 -26.02
N TRP A 541 -12.73 -11.00 -24.87
CA TRP A 541 -13.85 -11.35 -23.99
C TRP A 541 -14.26 -10.20 -23.05
N ASN A 542 -13.31 -9.39 -22.58
CA ASN A 542 -13.53 -8.43 -21.48
C ASN A 542 -14.14 -7.10 -21.90
N GLU A 543 -14.01 -6.66 -23.17
CA GLU A 543 -14.75 -5.47 -23.64
C GLU A 543 -16.27 -5.67 -23.52
N ARG A 544 -16.79 -6.91 -23.54
CA ARG A 544 -18.22 -7.17 -23.29
C ARG A 544 -18.62 -6.98 -21.82
N ILE A 545 -17.70 -7.18 -20.87
CA ILE A 545 -17.95 -7.03 -19.43
C ILE A 545 -17.88 -5.54 -19.03
N CYS A 546 -16.99 -4.76 -19.66
CA CYS A 546 -16.87 -3.31 -19.43
C CYS A 546 -18.00 -2.47 -20.06
N ILE A 547 -18.87 -3.05 -20.90
CA ILE A 547 -19.95 -2.36 -21.64
C ILE A 547 -21.34 -2.83 -21.19
N TYR A 548 -21.54 -3.22 -19.92
CA TYR A 548 -22.90 -3.27 -19.39
C TYR A 548 -23.38 -1.85 -19.07
N ASN A 549 -24.17 -1.32 -20.00
CA ASN A 549 -24.93 -0.08 -19.85
C ASN A 549 -25.65 -0.08 -18.50
N VAL A 550 -25.30 0.88 -17.63
CA VAL A 550 -26.14 1.28 -16.50
C VAL A 550 -27.46 1.79 -17.07
N LYS A 551 -28.47 0.92 -17.16
CA LYS A 551 -29.86 1.38 -17.14
C LYS A 551 -30.11 1.89 -15.73
N ILE A 552 -30.02 3.21 -15.56
CA ILE A 552 -30.49 3.89 -14.35
C ILE A 552 -31.98 3.55 -14.23
N ASN A 553 -32.33 2.62 -13.34
CA ASN A 553 -33.72 2.44 -12.93
C ASN A 553 -34.09 3.66 -12.08
N LYS A 554 -34.85 4.57 -12.70
CA LYS A 554 -35.40 5.80 -12.12
C LYS A 554 -36.51 5.55 -11.08
N ALA A 555 -36.46 4.42 -10.37
CA ALA A 555 -37.47 4.06 -9.39
C ALA A 555 -36.78 3.78 -8.06
N VAL A 556 -36.77 4.84 -7.24
CA VAL A 556 -36.82 4.94 -5.77
C VAL A 556 -36.05 6.21 -5.42
N LEU A 557 -36.77 7.32 -5.52
CA LEU A 557 -36.52 8.56 -4.78
C LEU A 557 -37.53 8.58 -3.63
#